data_AF-A0A4W5L9Q8-F1
#
_entry.id   AF-A0A4W5L9Q8-F1
#
_cell.length_a   1.000
_cell.length_b   1.000
_cell.length_c   1.000
_cell.angle_alpha   90.00
_cell.angle_beta   90.00
_cell.angle_gamma   90.00
#
_symmetry.space_group_name_H-M   'P 1'
#
loop_
_entity.id
_entity.type
_entity.pdbx_description
1 polymer ?
#
loop_
_entity_poly.entity_id
_entity_poly.type
_entity_poly.pdbx_seq_one_letter_code
_entity_poly.pdbx_strand_id
1 'polypeptide(L)'
;MPVTWHGPEPGIGLRASAKLSQIPYSFDNTLVAQEVFPEGELDADLQQVDLRKVNSWRLKLGQIETTEMIEVQLVNSVAPFVLCNRLSEVMKKDSTGKKHIINVSAMEGKFYRDFKEDRHPHTNMAKAALNMLTHTAAGTLAKDGIFMNAVDTGWVTDEDPAELAKRKQEEQDFQPPLDIVDGAARVMDPLFDGINTGKHWCGKFLKDYNPIAW
;
A
#
# COMPACT_ATOMS: atom_id res chain seq x y z
N MET A 1 -2.45 -18.76 -28.85
CA MET A 1 -3.55 -19.67 -29.27
C MET A 1 -4.86 -18.96 -29.01
N PRO A 2 -5.80 -18.87 -29.96
CA PRO A 2 -7.08 -18.22 -29.73
C PRO A 2 -7.90 -19.05 -28.73
N VAL A 3 -8.42 -18.40 -27.70
CA VAL A 3 -9.27 -19.03 -26.68
C VAL A 3 -10.70 -18.98 -27.19
N THR A 4 -11.27 -20.12 -27.57
CA THR A 4 -12.67 -20.25 -27.95
C THR A 4 -13.49 -20.71 -26.73
N TRP A 5 -14.43 -19.87 -26.30
CA TRP A 5 -15.23 -20.05 -25.07
C TRP A 5 -16.47 -20.94 -25.24
N HIS A 6 -16.64 -21.59 -26.39
CA HIS A 6 -17.87 -22.29 -26.77
C HIS A 6 -17.77 -23.82 -26.78
N GLY A 7 -16.82 -24.42 -26.05
CA GLY A 7 -16.67 -25.88 -25.94
C GLY A 7 -17.06 -26.43 -24.56
N PRO A 8 -17.48 -27.71 -24.44
CA PRO A 8 -17.75 -28.38 -23.16
C PRO A 8 -16.47 -28.69 -22.36
N GLU A 9 -15.30 -28.24 -22.82
CA GLU A 9 -14.04 -28.47 -22.14
C GLU A 9 -13.83 -27.47 -20.99
N PRO A 10 -13.36 -27.93 -19.82
CA PRO A 10 -12.85 -27.07 -18.76
C PRO A 10 -11.91 -26.01 -19.32
N GLY A 11 -12.15 -24.75 -18.97
CA GLY A 11 -11.43 -23.61 -19.52
C GLY A 11 -9.91 -23.78 -19.45
N ILE A 12 -9.20 -23.27 -20.45
CA ILE A 12 -7.74 -23.47 -20.60
C ILE A 12 -6.93 -23.06 -19.36
N GLY A 13 -7.44 -22.11 -18.56
CA GLY A 13 -6.86 -21.71 -17.27
C GLY A 13 -6.89 -22.80 -16.18
N LEU A 14 -7.72 -23.83 -16.31
CA LEU A 14 -7.79 -24.96 -15.38
C LEU A 14 -6.93 -26.15 -15.80
N ARG A 15 -6.70 -26.34 -17.11
CA ARG A 15 -5.97 -27.50 -17.66
C ARG A 15 -4.52 -27.20 -18.05
N ALA A 16 -4.20 -25.94 -18.34
CA ALA A 16 -2.90 -25.51 -18.84
C ALA A 16 -2.44 -24.21 -18.18
N SER A 17 -2.78 -23.98 -16.90
CA SER A 17 -2.43 -22.80 -16.12
C SER A 17 -0.94 -22.45 -16.20
N ALA A 18 -0.06 -23.45 -16.08
CA ALA A 18 1.39 -23.29 -16.19
C ALA A 18 1.88 -22.91 -17.60
N LYS A 19 1.10 -23.17 -18.66
CA LYS A 19 1.41 -22.74 -20.03
C LYS A 19 0.81 -21.37 -20.32
N LEU A 20 -0.33 -21.05 -19.69
CA LEU A 20 -0.97 -19.74 -19.75
C LEU A 20 -0.10 -18.66 -19.06
N SER A 21 0.55 -19.00 -17.94
CA SER A 21 1.47 -18.10 -17.23
C SER A 21 2.77 -17.82 -17.99
N GLN A 22 3.07 -18.57 -19.05
CA GLN A 22 4.23 -18.37 -19.91
C GLN A 22 3.89 -17.53 -21.15
N ILE A 23 2.63 -17.16 -21.35
CA ILE A 23 2.22 -16.26 -22.43
C ILE A 23 2.69 -14.86 -22.03
N PRO A 24 3.56 -14.21 -22.83
CA PRO A 24 3.99 -12.84 -22.55
C PRO A 24 2.77 -11.94 -22.37
N TYR A 25 2.73 -11.26 -21.24
CA TYR A 25 1.64 -10.39 -20.86
C TYR A 25 1.60 -9.18 -21.80
N SER A 26 0.69 -9.18 -22.77
CA SER A 26 0.64 -8.20 -23.86
C SER A 26 -0.39 -7.08 -23.66
N PHE A 27 -0.93 -6.93 -22.45
CA PHE A 27 -2.04 -5.99 -22.18
C PHE A 27 -1.60 -4.62 -21.67
N ASP A 28 -0.32 -4.45 -21.30
CA ASP A 28 0.30 -3.13 -21.07
C ASP A 28 0.50 -2.30 -22.35
N ASN A 29 -0.03 -2.75 -23.49
CA ASN A 29 0.21 -2.18 -24.82
C ASN A 29 -0.62 -0.91 -25.15
N THR A 30 -0.81 0.02 -24.21
CA THR A 30 -1.34 1.34 -24.59
C THR A 30 -0.26 2.40 -24.79
N LEU A 31 0.92 2.25 -24.18
CA LEU A 31 2.05 3.18 -24.31
C LEU A 31 3.35 2.38 -24.38
N VAL A 32 4.30 2.81 -25.22
CA VAL A 32 5.63 2.20 -25.25
C VAL A 32 6.26 2.46 -23.90
N ALA A 33 6.66 1.42 -23.15
CA ALA A 33 7.15 1.58 -21.77
C ALA A 33 8.29 2.63 -21.65
N GLN A 34 9.13 2.77 -22.67
CA GLN A 34 10.19 3.80 -22.75
C GLN A 34 9.66 5.25 -22.87
N GLU A 35 8.46 5.46 -23.40
CA GLU A 35 7.85 6.80 -23.52
C GLU A 35 7.26 7.28 -22.19
N VAL A 36 6.79 6.35 -21.35
CA VAL A 36 6.14 6.68 -20.06
C VAL A 36 7.01 6.42 -18.84
N PHE A 37 8.02 5.56 -18.97
CA PHE A 37 9.04 5.27 -17.96
C PHE A 37 10.42 5.39 -18.62
N PRO A 38 10.88 6.62 -18.91
CA PRO A 38 12.15 6.85 -19.61
C PRO A 38 13.35 6.37 -18.79
N GLU A 39 14.11 5.43 -19.34
CA GLU A 39 15.25 4.81 -18.66
C GLU A 39 16.30 5.86 -18.27
N GLY A 40 16.68 5.87 -17.00
CA GLY A 40 17.69 6.80 -16.46
C GLY A 40 17.15 8.15 -16.00
N GLU A 41 15.86 8.44 -16.21
CA GLU A 41 15.19 9.59 -15.61
C GLU A 41 14.57 9.20 -14.27
N LEU A 42 15.04 9.87 -13.22
CA LEU A 42 14.60 9.62 -11.85
C LEU A 42 13.94 10.87 -11.25
N ASP A 43 12.99 10.66 -10.37
CA ASP A 43 12.39 11.72 -9.56
C ASP A 43 13.30 12.13 -8.39
N ALA A 44 12.80 13.03 -7.54
CA ALA A 44 13.55 13.52 -6.38
C ALA A 44 13.91 12.43 -5.37
N ASP A 45 13.19 11.30 -5.37
CA ASP A 45 13.38 10.16 -4.49
C ASP A 45 14.22 9.04 -5.14
N LEU A 46 14.82 9.33 -6.31
CA LEU A 46 15.59 8.39 -7.11
C LEU A 46 14.77 7.20 -7.64
N GLN A 47 13.46 7.37 -7.81
CA GLN A 47 12.57 6.40 -8.42
C GLN A 47 12.37 6.71 -9.91
N GLN A 48 12.09 5.68 -10.70
CA GLN A 48 11.78 5.84 -12.12
C GLN A 48 10.58 6.77 -12.30
N VAL A 49 10.74 7.85 -13.08
CA VAL A 49 9.65 8.78 -13.35
C VAL A 49 8.51 8.07 -14.08
N ASP A 50 7.27 8.32 -13.65
CA ASP A 50 6.04 7.89 -14.29
C ASP A 50 5.36 9.07 -15.02
N LEU A 51 5.39 9.05 -16.35
CA LEU A 51 4.82 10.07 -17.22
C LEU A 51 3.42 9.70 -17.76
N ARG A 52 2.79 8.64 -17.23
CA ARG A 52 1.42 8.28 -17.64
C ARG A 52 0.46 9.43 -17.31
N LYS A 53 -0.44 9.74 -18.26
CA LYS A 53 -1.46 10.80 -18.08
C LYS A 53 -2.57 10.43 -17.10
N VAL A 54 -2.74 9.14 -16.82
CA VAL A 54 -3.74 8.60 -15.90
C VAL A 54 -3.10 7.42 -15.17
N ASN A 55 -3.29 7.34 -13.86
CA ASN A 55 -2.87 6.24 -13.01
C ASN A 55 -4.08 5.68 -12.22
N SER A 56 -3.87 4.54 -11.55
CA SER A 56 -4.93 3.83 -10.84
C SER A 56 -5.52 4.61 -9.65
N TRP A 57 -4.78 5.60 -9.12
CA TRP A 57 -5.25 6.52 -8.08
C TRP A 57 -6.53 7.27 -8.49
N ARG A 58 -6.66 7.59 -9.78
CA ARG A 58 -7.79 8.35 -10.36
C ARG A 58 -8.97 7.48 -10.80
N LEU A 59 -8.79 6.15 -10.85
CA LEU A 59 -9.78 5.24 -11.44
C LEU A 59 -10.91 4.89 -10.47
N LYS A 60 -12.13 4.74 -11.01
CA LYS A 60 -13.33 4.33 -10.27
C LYS A 60 -13.60 2.83 -10.44
N LEU A 61 -14.59 2.33 -9.69
CA LEU A 61 -15.10 0.97 -9.89
C LEU A 61 -15.57 0.79 -11.34
N GLY A 62 -15.19 -0.34 -11.96
CA GLY A 62 -15.45 -0.62 -13.37
C GLY A 62 -14.38 -0.08 -14.33
N GLN A 63 -13.43 0.73 -13.84
CA GLN A 63 -12.27 1.19 -14.62
C GLN A 63 -10.95 0.54 -14.18
N ILE A 64 -10.95 -0.17 -13.05
CA ILE A 64 -9.76 -0.81 -12.49
C ILE A 64 -9.59 -2.17 -13.16
N GLU A 65 -8.44 -2.34 -13.79
CA GLU A 65 -8.07 -3.62 -14.39
C GLU A 65 -7.87 -4.69 -13.31
N THR A 66 -8.14 -5.93 -13.69
CA THR A 66 -8.04 -7.06 -12.76
C THR A 66 -6.61 -7.25 -12.24
N THR A 67 -5.61 -6.98 -13.08
CA THR A 67 -4.20 -7.10 -12.70
C THR A 67 -3.78 -6.03 -11.70
N GLU A 68 -4.10 -4.76 -11.94
CA GLU A 68 -3.88 -3.66 -10.99
C GLU A 68 -4.51 -3.98 -9.62
N MET A 69 -5.77 -4.46 -9.63
CA MET A 69 -6.46 -4.87 -8.41
C MET A 69 -5.69 -5.97 -7.66
N ILE A 70 -5.21 -7.00 -8.36
CA ILE A 70 -4.45 -8.09 -7.76
C ILE A 70 -3.11 -7.61 -7.21
N GLU A 71 -2.36 -6.82 -7.99
CA GLU A 71 -1.05 -6.30 -7.62
C GLU A 71 -1.12 -5.39 -6.40
N VAL A 72 -2.06 -4.45 -6.38
CA VAL A 72 -2.25 -3.55 -5.24
C VAL A 72 -2.58 -4.34 -3.97
N GLN A 73 -3.45 -5.35 -4.05
CA GLN A 73 -3.74 -6.23 -2.90
C GLN A 73 -2.52 -7.07 -2.50
N LEU A 74 -1.77 -7.60 -3.47
CA LEU A 74 -0.58 -8.40 -3.20
C LEU A 74 0.48 -7.59 -2.45
N VAL A 75 0.77 -6.38 -2.91
CA VAL A 75 1.81 -5.53 -2.34
C VAL A 75 1.36 -4.90 -1.01
N ASN A 76 0.13 -4.39 -0.92
CA ASN A 76 -0.31 -3.60 0.24
C ASN A 76 -1.01 -4.40 1.35
N SER A 77 -1.43 -5.64 1.10
CA SER A 77 -2.18 -6.44 2.07
C SER A 77 -1.58 -7.85 2.25
N VAL A 78 -1.41 -8.59 1.15
CA VAL A 78 -0.93 -9.99 1.21
C VAL A 78 0.53 -10.06 1.65
N ALA A 79 1.42 -9.26 1.08
CA ALA A 79 2.84 -9.26 1.45
C ALA A 79 3.05 -8.87 2.93
N PRO A 80 2.46 -7.77 3.45
CA PRO A 80 2.49 -7.46 4.88
C PRO A 80 1.97 -8.59 5.76
N PHE A 81 0.86 -9.25 5.37
CA PHE A 81 0.34 -10.41 6.10
C PHE A 81 1.36 -11.55 6.16
N VAL A 82 1.94 -11.94 5.03
CA VAL A 82 2.94 -13.02 4.95
C VAL A 82 4.16 -12.69 5.80
N LEU A 83 4.66 -11.46 5.71
CA LEU A 83 5.80 -10.98 6.50
C LEU A 83 5.48 -11.03 8.00
N CYS A 84 4.36 -10.47 8.43
CA CYS A 84 3.94 -10.50 9.83
C CYS A 84 3.77 -11.94 10.33
N ASN A 85 3.13 -12.82 9.55
CA ASN A 85 2.87 -14.20 9.92
C ASN A 85 4.17 -15.02 10.12
N ARG A 86 5.21 -14.77 9.31
CA ARG A 86 6.48 -15.50 9.41
C ARG A 86 7.45 -14.85 10.39
N LEU A 87 7.61 -13.53 10.33
CA LEU A 87 8.60 -12.82 11.14
C LEU A 87 8.18 -12.70 12.60
N SER A 88 6.87 -12.65 12.91
CA SER A 88 6.43 -12.65 14.31
C SER A 88 6.88 -13.90 15.07
N GLU A 89 6.86 -15.08 14.45
CA GLU A 89 7.39 -16.32 15.06
C GLU A 89 8.89 -16.26 15.32
N VAL A 90 9.64 -15.58 14.45
CA VAL A 90 11.08 -15.33 14.69
C VAL A 90 11.28 -14.35 15.84
N MET A 91 10.46 -13.30 15.89
CA MET A 91 10.51 -12.29 16.94
C MET A 91 10.19 -12.88 18.33
N LYS A 92 9.34 -13.91 18.42
CA LYS A 92 9.01 -14.61 19.68
C LYS A 92 10.17 -15.41 20.30
N LYS A 93 11.19 -15.79 19.51
CA LYS A 93 12.30 -16.63 19.99
C LYS A 93 13.13 -15.99 21.11
N ASP A 94 13.16 -14.66 21.14
CA ASP A 94 13.89 -13.88 22.14
C ASP A 94 12.96 -12.83 22.75
N SER A 95 12.84 -12.81 24.07
CA SER A 95 11.90 -11.92 24.75
C SER A 95 12.60 -10.67 25.26
N THR A 96 12.65 -9.64 24.40
CA THR A 96 13.16 -8.31 24.77
C THR A 96 12.09 -7.42 25.42
N GLY A 97 10.82 -7.78 25.28
CA GLY A 97 9.68 -6.99 25.77
C GLY A 97 9.45 -5.65 25.07
N LYS A 98 10.19 -5.34 23.98
CA LYS A 98 10.24 -4.02 23.35
C LYS A 98 10.29 -4.11 21.81
N LYS A 99 9.72 -5.16 21.22
CA LYS A 99 9.74 -5.36 19.76
C LYS A 99 8.54 -4.67 19.12
N HIS A 100 8.69 -4.21 17.89
CA HIS A 100 7.63 -3.49 17.19
C HIS A 100 7.40 -4.05 15.79
N ILE A 101 6.14 -4.06 15.36
CA ILE A 101 5.74 -4.19 13.96
C ILE A 101 4.93 -2.95 13.62
N ILE A 102 5.40 -2.16 12.66
CA ILE A 102 4.76 -0.90 12.28
C ILE A 102 4.31 -1.03 10.83
N ASN A 103 2.99 -1.16 10.65
CA ASN A 103 2.39 -1.20 9.33
C ASN A 103 2.14 0.24 8.86
N VAL A 104 2.78 0.64 7.76
CA VAL A 104 2.56 1.94 7.14
C VAL A 104 1.24 1.91 6.38
N SER A 105 0.26 2.64 6.91
CA SER A 105 -1.10 2.71 6.40
C SER A 105 -1.45 4.17 6.08
N ALA A 106 -2.72 4.44 5.79
CA ALA A 106 -3.20 5.77 5.43
C ALA A 106 -4.71 5.91 5.70
N MET A 107 -5.23 7.13 5.57
CA MET A 107 -6.65 7.44 5.78
C MET A 107 -7.58 6.72 4.78
N GLU A 108 -7.04 6.20 3.71
CA GLU A 108 -7.68 5.40 2.66
C GLU A 108 -8.27 4.12 3.26
N GLY A 109 -7.58 3.53 4.24
CA GLY A 109 -8.01 2.33 4.95
C GLY A 109 -9.06 2.56 6.04
N LYS A 110 -9.40 3.82 6.34
CA LYS A 110 -10.44 4.16 7.33
C LYS A 110 -11.83 3.99 6.74
N PHE A 111 -12.76 3.35 7.44
CA PHE A 111 -14.12 3.14 6.92
C PHE A 111 -14.97 4.41 6.98
N TYR A 112 -14.99 5.07 8.14
CA TYR A 112 -15.84 6.23 8.39
C TYR A 112 -15.03 7.52 8.32
N ARG A 113 -15.27 8.31 7.27
CA ARG A 113 -14.75 9.68 7.10
C ARG A 113 -15.88 10.57 6.61
N ASP A 114 -15.79 11.86 6.92
CA ASP A 114 -16.78 12.85 6.46
C ASP A 114 -16.86 12.92 4.93
N PHE A 115 -15.73 12.69 4.27
CA PHE A 115 -15.63 12.63 2.82
C PHE A 115 -14.69 11.51 2.36
N LYS A 116 -15.13 10.76 1.35
CA LYS A 116 -14.32 9.83 0.56
C LYS A 116 -14.70 10.00 -0.91
N GLU A 117 -13.68 10.15 -1.75
CA GLU A 117 -13.88 10.12 -3.20
C GLU A 117 -14.24 8.70 -3.67
N ASP A 118 -14.90 8.61 -4.82
CA ASP A 118 -15.29 7.34 -5.45
C ASP A 118 -14.17 6.71 -6.30
N ARG A 119 -12.92 7.09 -6.02
CA ARG A 119 -11.71 6.70 -6.74
C ARG A 119 -10.85 5.74 -5.92
N HIS A 120 -9.91 5.06 -6.60
CA HIS A 120 -8.97 4.09 -6.04
C HIS A 120 -9.58 3.11 -5.00
N PRO A 121 -10.79 2.54 -5.22
CA PRO A 121 -11.42 1.65 -4.24
C PRO A 121 -10.57 0.42 -3.91
N HIS A 122 -9.74 -0.06 -4.85
CA HIS A 122 -8.83 -1.18 -4.64
C HIS A 122 -7.72 -0.85 -3.63
N THR A 123 -7.15 0.36 -3.65
CA THR A 123 -6.21 0.85 -2.64
C THR A 123 -6.88 1.02 -1.28
N ASN A 124 -8.08 1.62 -1.26
CA ASN A 124 -8.88 1.76 -0.04
C ASN A 124 -9.12 0.38 0.63
N MET A 125 -9.51 -0.63 -0.17
CA MET A 125 -9.68 -2.00 0.31
C MET A 125 -8.38 -2.58 0.86
N ALA A 126 -7.25 -2.41 0.17
CA ALA A 126 -5.96 -2.96 0.60
C ALA A 126 -5.50 -2.32 1.94
N LYS A 127 -5.60 -0.99 2.08
CA LYS A 127 -5.25 -0.29 3.32
C LYS A 127 -6.20 -0.65 4.47
N ALA A 128 -7.49 -0.85 4.18
CA ALA A 128 -8.46 -1.30 5.18
C ALA A 128 -8.15 -2.72 5.68
N ALA A 129 -7.76 -3.62 4.76
CA ALA A 129 -7.31 -4.97 5.13
C ALA A 129 -6.03 -4.94 5.97
N LEU A 130 -5.07 -4.07 5.65
CA LEU A 130 -3.85 -3.87 6.44
C LEU A 130 -4.17 -3.33 7.85
N ASN A 131 -5.09 -2.37 7.96
CA ASN A 131 -5.57 -1.88 9.25
C ASN A 131 -6.21 -2.99 10.08
N MET A 132 -7.04 -3.82 9.44
CA MET A 132 -7.69 -4.95 10.10
C MET A 132 -6.68 -6.00 10.59
N LEU A 133 -5.60 -6.24 9.84
CA LEU A 133 -4.50 -7.10 10.28
C LEU A 133 -3.90 -6.59 11.58
N THR A 134 -3.52 -5.32 11.63
CA THR A 134 -3.00 -4.69 12.86
C THR A 134 -3.99 -4.85 14.01
N HIS A 135 -5.24 -4.45 13.80
CA HIS A 135 -6.26 -4.45 14.84
C HIS A 135 -6.49 -5.86 15.42
N THR A 136 -6.48 -6.87 14.54
CA THR A 136 -6.73 -8.26 14.92
C THR A 136 -5.55 -8.90 15.65
N ALA A 137 -4.33 -8.71 15.14
CA ALA A 137 -3.15 -9.46 15.61
C ALA A 137 -2.46 -8.83 16.83
N ALA A 138 -2.57 -7.50 17.01
CA ALA A 138 -1.76 -6.77 17.99
C ALA A 138 -1.92 -7.27 19.42
N GLY A 139 -3.15 -7.54 19.87
CA GLY A 139 -3.41 -7.96 21.26
C GLY A 139 -2.77 -9.29 21.64
N THR A 140 -2.64 -10.23 20.68
CA THR A 140 -1.96 -11.51 20.92
C THR A 140 -0.45 -11.31 20.96
N LEU A 141 0.11 -10.59 19.99
CA LEU A 141 1.55 -10.35 19.89
C LEU A 141 2.11 -9.54 21.07
N ALA A 142 1.31 -8.65 21.64
CA ALA A 142 1.71 -7.88 22.81
C ALA A 142 2.01 -8.74 24.05
N LYS A 143 1.38 -9.92 24.17
CA LYS A 143 1.67 -10.89 25.24
C LYS A 143 3.10 -11.45 25.14
N ASP A 144 3.65 -11.46 23.93
CA ASP A 144 5.02 -11.86 23.63
C ASP A 144 5.99 -10.65 23.58
N GLY A 145 5.54 -9.46 24.01
CA GLY A 145 6.35 -8.24 23.99
C GLY A 145 6.60 -7.67 22.58
N ILE A 146 5.68 -7.96 21.64
CA ILE A 146 5.70 -7.47 20.26
C ILE A 146 4.51 -6.53 20.04
N PHE A 147 4.80 -5.25 19.88
CA PHE A 147 3.81 -4.19 19.76
C PHE A 147 3.53 -3.85 18.29
N MET A 148 2.36 -4.26 17.81
CA MET A 148 1.94 -3.99 16.44
C MET A 148 1.02 -2.76 16.37
N ASN A 149 1.32 -1.82 15.48
CA ASN A 149 0.51 -0.61 15.24
C ASN A 149 0.44 -0.29 13.75
N ALA A 150 -0.55 0.51 13.36
CA ALA A 150 -0.69 1.10 12.04
C ALA A 150 -0.38 2.59 12.16
N VAL A 151 0.37 3.14 11.20
CA VAL A 151 0.75 4.56 11.19
C VAL A 151 0.38 5.17 9.85
N ASP A 152 -0.35 6.28 9.90
CA ASP A 152 -0.55 7.19 8.78
C ASP A 152 0.59 8.21 8.75
N THR A 153 1.34 8.23 7.64
CA THR A 153 2.43 9.18 7.40
C THR A 153 1.93 10.61 7.21
N GLY A 154 0.64 10.79 6.97
CA GLY A 154 0.10 12.02 6.40
C GLY A 154 0.40 12.12 4.91
N TRP A 155 0.05 13.26 4.32
CA TRP A 155 0.17 13.49 2.90
C TRP A 155 1.59 13.94 2.53
N VAL A 156 2.41 12.96 2.11
CA VAL A 156 3.84 13.13 1.79
C VAL A 156 4.12 13.15 0.28
N THR A 157 3.22 12.60 -0.53
CA THR A 157 3.36 12.46 -1.98
C THR A 157 2.04 12.82 -2.64
N ASP A 158 2.05 13.58 -3.74
CA ASP A 158 0.85 13.76 -4.56
C ASP A 158 0.73 12.55 -5.49
N GLU A 159 -0.27 11.70 -5.26
CA GLU A 159 -0.47 10.46 -5.99
C GLU A 159 -1.06 10.68 -7.40
N ASP A 160 -1.34 11.93 -7.77
CA ASP A 160 -1.77 12.28 -9.10
C ASP A 160 -0.68 12.13 -10.16
N PRO A 161 -1.06 11.94 -11.43
CA PRO A 161 -0.13 11.99 -12.56
C PRO A 161 0.77 13.24 -12.52
N ALA A 162 2.04 13.08 -12.90
CA ALA A 162 3.04 14.13 -12.82
C ALA A 162 2.62 15.46 -13.49
N GLU A 163 1.95 15.38 -14.65
CA GLU A 163 1.42 16.56 -15.35
C GLU A 163 0.39 17.32 -14.50
N LEU A 164 -0.48 16.59 -13.78
CA LEU A 164 -1.51 17.19 -12.96
C LEU A 164 -0.93 17.76 -11.66
N ALA A 165 -0.03 17.03 -11.00
CA ALA A 165 0.68 17.50 -9.82
C ALA A 165 1.43 18.81 -10.13
N LYS A 166 2.18 18.84 -11.24
CA LYS A 166 2.87 20.05 -11.72
C LYS A 166 1.92 21.21 -11.97
N ARG A 167 0.77 20.95 -12.62
CA ARG A 167 -0.23 22.00 -12.86
C ARG A 167 -0.79 22.58 -11.56
N LYS A 168 -1.07 21.74 -10.56
CA LYS A 168 -1.52 22.23 -9.24
C LYS A 168 -0.46 23.12 -8.58
N GLN A 169 0.81 22.76 -8.71
CA GLN A 169 1.92 23.56 -8.20
C GLN A 169 1.99 24.93 -8.89
N GLU A 170 1.91 24.97 -10.22
CA GLU A 170 2.00 26.21 -11.00
C GLU A 170 0.78 27.13 -10.83
N GLU A 171 -0.43 26.56 -10.79
CA GLU A 171 -1.68 27.33 -10.78
C GLU A 171 -2.18 27.65 -9.36
N GLN A 172 -1.86 26.81 -8.37
CA GLN A 172 -2.45 26.86 -7.03
C GLN A 172 -1.40 26.94 -5.91
N ASP A 173 -0.11 26.95 -6.25
CA ASP A 173 1.00 26.87 -5.29
C ASP A 173 0.85 25.68 -4.32
N PHE A 174 0.32 24.57 -4.86
CA PHE A 174 0.00 23.40 -4.07
C PHE A 174 1.13 22.37 -4.13
N GLN A 175 1.48 21.86 -2.95
CA GLN A 175 2.34 20.70 -2.75
C GLN A 175 1.90 19.94 -1.49
N PRO A 176 2.21 18.64 -1.35
CA PRO A 176 1.98 17.92 -0.11
C PRO A 176 2.60 18.67 1.09
N PRO A 177 1.90 18.77 2.23
CA PRO A 177 2.35 19.57 3.37
C PRO A 177 3.49 18.92 4.17
N LEU A 178 3.82 17.66 3.90
CA LEU A 178 4.84 16.89 4.61
C LEU A 178 5.83 16.33 3.61
N ASP A 179 7.07 16.13 4.05
CA ASP A 179 8.09 15.45 3.25
C ASP A 179 8.30 13.98 3.68
N ILE A 180 9.20 13.29 2.98
CA ILE A 180 9.56 11.90 3.29
C ILE A 180 10.22 11.74 4.67
N VAL A 181 10.89 12.78 5.18
CA VAL A 181 11.57 12.77 6.48
C VAL A 181 10.52 12.86 7.59
N ASP A 182 9.52 13.73 7.45
CA ASP A 182 8.34 13.80 8.31
C ASP A 182 7.59 12.47 8.31
N GLY A 183 7.36 11.88 7.13
CA GLY A 183 6.74 10.57 6.98
C GLY A 183 7.51 9.48 7.74
N ALA A 184 8.83 9.41 7.55
CA ALA A 184 9.68 8.45 8.24
C ALA A 184 9.69 8.66 9.77
N ALA A 185 9.74 9.91 10.24
CA ALA A 185 9.70 10.23 11.66
C ALA A 185 8.39 9.73 12.31
N ARG A 186 7.25 9.94 11.64
CA ARG A 186 5.94 9.45 12.10
C ARG A 186 5.88 7.93 12.18
N VAL A 187 6.42 7.22 11.18
CA VAL A 187 6.50 5.75 11.19
C VAL A 187 7.35 5.25 12.35
N MET A 188 8.44 5.93 12.66
CA MET A 188 9.38 5.50 13.71
C MET A 188 8.95 5.92 15.13
N ASP A 189 8.07 6.90 15.26
CA ASP A 189 7.63 7.45 16.54
C ASP A 189 7.16 6.39 17.56
N PRO A 190 6.31 5.40 17.22
CA PRO A 190 5.80 4.45 18.22
C PRO A 190 6.90 3.56 18.81
N LEU A 191 7.98 3.36 18.07
CA LEU A 191 9.17 2.66 18.56
C LEU A 191 9.96 3.55 19.51
N PHE A 192 10.26 4.80 19.11
CA PHE A 192 11.06 5.71 19.94
C PHE A 192 10.32 6.16 21.19
N ASP A 193 9.04 6.53 21.10
CA ASP A 193 8.18 6.85 22.23
C ASP A 193 8.14 5.68 23.22
N GLY A 194 7.97 4.46 22.71
CA GLY A 194 8.00 3.24 23.53
C GLY A 194 9.32 3.02 24.26
N ILE A 195 10.46 3.19 23.55
CA ILE A 195 11.80 3.05 24.14
C ILE A 195 12.05 4.12 25.21
N ASN A 196 11.67 5.38 24.93
CA ASN A 196 11.96 6.52 25.79
C ASN A 196 11.08 6.57 27.04
N THR A 197 9.80 6.18 26.92
CA THR A 197 8.83 6.25 28.02
C THR A 197 8.67 4.93 28.77
N GLY A 198 9.07 3.82 28.16
CA GLY A 198 8.77 2.47 28.65
C GLY A 198 7.30 2.05 28.46
N LYS A 199 6.48 2.85 27.77
CA LYS A 199 5.07 2.57 27.47
C LYS A 199 4.89 2.41 25.98
N HIS A 200 4.48 1.24 25.54
CA HIS A 200 4.36 0.92 24.12
C HIS A 200 2.91 0.94 23.68
N TRP A 201 2.63 1.65 22.58
CA TRP A 201 1.33 1.58 21.91
C TRP A 201 1.07 0.17 21.37
N CYS A 202 -0.17 -0.27 21.41
CA CYS A 202 -0.56 -1.58 20.90
C CYS A 202 -1.94 -1.53 20.25
N GLY A 203 -2.02 -2.03 19.02
CA GLY A 203 -3.27 -2.12 18.26
C GLY A 203 -3.89 -0.75 18.04
N LYS A 204 -3.07 0.27 17.79
CA LYS A 204 -3.52 1.63 17.49
C LYS A 204 -3.31 1.95 16.02
N PHE A 205 -4.20 2.79 15.50
CA PHE A 205 -3.97 3.56 14.29
C PHE A 205 -3.51 4.95 14.70
N LEU A 206 -2.30 5.33 14.31
CA LEU A 206 -1.65 6.56 14.74
C LEU A 206 -1.60 7.54 13.57
N LYS A 207 -1.96 8.79 13.84
CA LYS A 207 -1.82 9.91 12.91
C LYS A 207 -1.41 11.14 13.72
N ASP A 208 -0.46 11.91 13.19
CA ASP A 208 0.10 13.08 13.89
C ASP A 208 0.54 12.71 15.32
N TYR A 209 1.25 11.59 15.47
CA TYR A 209 1.78 11.06 16.73
C TYR A 209 0.73 10.65 17.78
N ASN A 210 -0.56 10.62 17.40
CA ASN A 210 -1.65 10.34 18.33
C ASN A 210 -2.56 9.20 17.84
N PRO A 211 -3.16 8.41 18.74
CA PRO A 211 -4.19 7.45 18.38
C PRO A 211 -5.43 8.11 17.79
N ILE A 212 -5.87 7.59 16.65
CA ILE A 212 -7.13 7.96 15.99
C ILE A 212 -8.06 6.74 15.87
N ALA A 213 -9.32 7.00 15.56
CA ALA A 213 -10.27 5.95 15.25
C ALA A 213 -9.91 5.24 13.93
N TRP A 214 -10.15 3.93 13.90
CA TRP A 214 -10.05 3.07 12.72
C TRP A 214 -10.96 3.49 11.57
#